data_AF-A0A838PPA5-F1
#
_entry.id   AF-A0A838PPA5-F1
#
_cell.length_a   1.000
_cell.length_b   1.000
_cell.length_c   1.000
_cell.angle_alpha   90.00
_cell.angle_beta   90.00
_cell.angle_gamma   90.00
#
_symmetry.space_group_name_H-M   'P 1'
#
loop_
_entity.id
_entity.type
_entity.pdbx_description
1 polymer ?
#
loop_
_entity_poly.entity_id
_entity_poly.type
_entity_poly.pdbx_seq_one_letter_code
_entity_poly.pdbx_strand_id
1 'polypeptide(L)'
;MADQGDRPDYKVYRSRRPGPFGKGGGLQGLRKRGGTRGDGGRDGEDGRPRRRREISPGRVIRWILLAILGWLILSLVLFIVSAQLEGGSSPQAEEALNGNGNLFSGATILVLGSDERKGASIDETQGGPGRADSIMLVRAQFGGVRKLSIPRDSSAEIPGHGTGKINGAYSLGGAPLMIQTVENFLGNDLEIDHLIEVDFKDFPAFIDAMGGITVNNKTRICAPEFDNFYRGFKLRKGERHLNGRRALGFAR
;
A
#
# COMPACT_ATOMS: atom_id res chain seq x y z
N MET A 1 -24.06 -25.20 94.42
CA MET A 1 -23.28 -23.96 94.22
C MET A 1 -22.76 -23.97 92.80
N ALA A 2 -23.43 -23.24 91.92
CA ALA A 2 -23.09 -23.09 90.52
C ALA A 2 -22.72 -21.62 90.32
N ASP A 3 -21.57 -21.36 89.70
CA ASP A 3 -21.39 -20.19 88.84
C ASP A 3 -20.30 -20.49 87.82
N GLN A 4 -20.75 -20.85 86.62
CA GLN A 4 -19.93 -21.01 85.43
C GLN A 4 -19.79 -19.62 84.80
N GLY A 5 -18.63 -18.99 85.02
CA GLY A 5 -18.20 -17.79 84.30
C GLY A 5 -17.82 -18.15 82.86
N ASP A 6 -18.84 -18.13 82.00
CA ASP A 6 -18.80 -18.40 80.57
C ASP A 6 -17.87 -17.39 79.84
N ARG A 7 -16.73 -17.88 79.34
CA ARG A 7 -15.82 -17.09 78.48
C ARG A 7 -16.31 -17.23 77.04
N PRO A 8 -16.68 -16.13 76.36
CA PRO A 8 -17.25 -16.25 75.02
C PRO A 8 -16.21 -16.77 74.01
N ASP A 9 -16.63 -17.82 73.29
CA ASP A 9 -16.00 -18.37 72.10
C ASP A 9 -15.93 -17.30 71.00
N TYR A 10 -14.72 -16.95 70.56
CA TYR A 10 -14.53 -16.01 69.47
C TYR A 10 -13.94 -16.72 68.25
N LYS A 11 -14.62 -16.59 67.11
CA LYS A 11 -14.12 -17.02 65.80
C LYS A 11 -13.04 -16.05 65.31
N VAL A 12 -11.83 -16.57 65.12
CA VAL A 12 -10.75 -15.86 64.41
C VAL A 12 -11.02 -15.91 62.90
N TYR A 13 -11.41 -14.77 62.33
CA TYR A 13 -11.53 -14.62 60.87
C TYR A 13 -10.22 -14.07 60.29
N ARG A 14 -9.45 -14.90 59.56
CA ARG A 14 -8.40 -14.40 58.66
C ARG A 14 -9.06 -13.82 57.41
N SER A 15 -9.04 -12.50 57.25
CA SER A 15 -9.32 -11.87 55.97
C SER A 15 -8.16 -12.13 55.00
N ARG A 16 -8.45 -12.76 53.86
CA ARG A 16 -7.57 -12.78 52.68
C ARG A 16 -7.23 -11.33 52.31
N ARG A 17 -5.93 -11.04 52.14
CA ARG A 17 -5.45 -9.77 51.58
C ARG A 17 -6.07 -9.56 50.19
N PRO A 18 -6.74 -8.43 49.92
CA PRO A 18 -6.99 -8.00 48.55
C PRO A 18 -5.68 -7.53 47.93
N GLY A 19 -5.38 -7.98 46.71
CA GLY A 19 -4.28 -7.45 45.90
C GLY A 19 -4.41 -5.93 45.67
N PRO A 20 -3.35 -5.25 45.22
CA PRO A 20 -3.10 -3.86 45.57
C PRO A 20 -4.03 -2.81 44.92
N PHE A 21 -5.01 -3.19 44.10
CA PHE A 21 -5.85 -2.22 43.38
C PHE A 21 -7.30 -2.66 43.17
N GLY A 22 -8.06 -2.87 44.25
CA GLY A 22 -9.50 -3.13 44.20
C GLY A 22 -10.32 -2.08 44.96
N LYS A 23 -10.85 -1.06 44.26
CA LYS A 23 -11.88 -0.15 44.80
C LYS A 23 -13.23 -0.86 44.77
N GLY A 24 -13.62 -1.46 45.89
CA GLY A 24 -14.96 -2.02 46.12
C GLY A 24 -15.80 -1.10 46.99
N GLY A 25 -16.58 -0.21 46.37
CA GLY A 25 -17.65 0.52 47.05
C GLY A 25 -18.95 -0.26 46.95
N GLY A 26 -19.46 -0.76 48.06
CA GLY A 26 -20.77 -1.39 48.12
C GLY A 26 -21.22 -1.68 49.54
N LEU A 27 -22.49 -1.39 49.80
CA LEU A 27 -23.28 -1.71 51.00
C LEU A 27 -23.27 -0.69 52.15
N GLN A 28 -23.57 0.57 51.82
CA GLN A 28 -24.35 1.44 52.71
C GLN A 28 -25.72 1.71 52.09
N GLY A 29 -26.50 0.63 51.96
CA GLY A 29 -27.93 0.68 51.72
C GLY A 29 -28.54 -0.35 52.66
N LEU A 30 -29.42 0.11 53.56
CA LEU A 30 -30.25 -0.63 54.52
C LEU A 30 -29.87 -0.44 56.00
N ARG A 31 -30.19 0.74 56.53
CA ARG A 31 -30.99 0.83 57.77
C ARG A 31 -31.57 2.22 57.97
N LYS A 32 -32.77 2.46 57.42
CA LYS A 32 -33.73 3.41 57.96
C LYS A 32 -34.67 2.61 58.87
N ARG A 33 -34.76 2.97 60.16
CA ARG A 33 -36.01 3.36 60.87
C ARG A 33 -35.78 3.50 62.39
N GLY A 34 -36.09 4.68 62.94
CA GLY A 34 -36.39 4.88 64.37
C GLY A 34 -35.92 6.22 64.94
N GLY A 35 -36.84 7.20 65.08
CA GLY A 35 -36.89 8.38 65.99
C GLY A 35 -35.62 9.24 66.17
N THR A 36 -35.62 10.58 66.13
CA THR A 36 -36.41 11.51 66.96
C THR A 36 -36.13 12.98 66.51
N ARG A 37 -37.03 13.90 66.90
CA ARG A 37 -37.13 15.37 66.67
C ARG A 37 -35.86 16.25 66.75
N GLY A 38 -35.91 17.39 66.04
CA GLY A 38 -35.10 18.62 66.22
C GLY A 38 -34.70 19.24 64.86
N ASP A 39 -35.47 20.18 64.29
CA ASP A 39 -35.37 21.66 64.39
C ASP A 39 -34.21 22.30 63.58
N GLY A 40 -34.56 23.32 62.78
CA GLY A 40 -33.67 24.42 62.37
C GLY A 40 -32.80 24.32 61.10
N GLY A 41 -33.27 24.94 60.00
CA GLY A 41 -32.49 25.97 59.28
C GLY A 41 -31.47 25.62 58.18
N ARG A 42 -31.83 26.02 56.95
CA ARG A 42 -31.02 26.69 55.88
C ARG A 42 -29.85 25.98 55.15
N ASP A 43 -29.96 26.12 53.83
CA ASP A 43 -28.95 26.25 52.76
C ASP A 43 -28.09 25.03 52.36
N GLY A 44 -28.24 24.62 51.10
CA GLY A 44 -27.43 23.58 50.45
C GLY A 44 -28.02 23.11 49.12
N GLU A 45 -27.73 23.86 48.05
CA GLU A 45 -27.83 23.34 46.67
C GLU A 45 -26.87 22.17 46.50
N ASP A 46 -27.37 20.94 46.32
CA ASP A 46 -26.53 19.79 45.98
C ASP A 46 -26.95 19.12 44.66
N GLY A 47 -26.01 19.15 43.73
CA GLY A 47 -26.13 18.72 42.34
C GLY A 47 -26.48 17.24 42.19
N ARG A 48 -27.44 17.00 41.30
CA ARG A 48 -27.78 15.64 40.81
C ARG A 48 -26.54 15.03 40.15
N PRO A 49 -26.10 13.80 40.51
CA PRO A 49 -24.97 13.17 39.85
C PRO A 49 -25.35 12.86 38.39
N ARG A 50 -24.71 13.55 37.44
CA ARG A 50 -24.77 13.22 36.01
C ARG A 50 -24.23 11.81 35.83
N ARG A 51 -25.11 10.83 35.53
CA ARG A 51 -24.72 9.48 35.11
C ARG A 51 -23.66 9.58 34.01
N ARG A 52 -22.43 9.18 34.31
CA ARG A 52 -21.41 8.94 33.27
C ARG A 52 -21.97 7.85 32.36
N ARG A 53 -22.28 8.22 31.11
CA ARG A 53 -22.71 7.26 30.08
C ARG A 53 -21.52 6.33 29.83
N GLU A 54 -21.62 5.10 30.30
CA GLU A 54 -20.66 4.05 29.97
C GLU A 54 -20.64 3.89 28.45
N ILE A 55 -19.47 4.08 27.86
CA ILE A 55 -19.30 4.00 26.41
C ILE A 55 -19.43 2.52 26.05
N SER A 56 -20.56 2.15 25.42
CA SER A 56 -20.78 0.77 24.98
C SER A 56 -19.70 0.38 23.95
N PRO A 57 -18.98 -0.74 24.14
CA PRO A 57 -17.88 -1.16 23.24
C PRO A 57 -18.29 -1.22 21.76
N GLY A 58 -19.54 -1.62 21.48
CA GLY A 58 -20.08 -1.69 20.11
C GLY A 58 -20.20 -0.32 19.41
N ARG A 59 -20.32 0.78 20.15
CA ARG A 59 -20.33 2.13 19.57
C ARG A 59 -18.92 2.57 19.19
N VAL A 60 -17.92 2.21 20.00
CA VAL A 60 -16.51 2.48 19.70
C VAL A 60 -16.07 1.70 18.47
N ILE A 61 -16.41 0.41 18.37
CA ILE A 61 -16.09 -0.42 17.20
C ILE A 61 -16.71 0.16 15.92
N ARG A 62 -17.98 0.61 15.97
CA ARG A 62 -18.63 1.26 14.82
C ARG A 62 -17.90 2.54 14.38
N TRP A 63 -17.50 3.39 15.33
CA TRP A 63 -16.74 4.60 15.00
C TRP A 63 -15.34 4.31 14.47
N ILE A 64 -14.68 3.26 14.98
CA ILE A 64 -13.40 2.79 14.45
C ILE A 64 -13.56 2.29 13.01
N LEU A 65 -14.57 1.48 12.73
CA LEU A 65 -14.84 0.98 11.37
C LEU A 65 -15.18 2.12 10.40
N LEU A 66 -15.97 3.11 10.84
CA LEU A 66 -16.26 4.29 10.03
C LEU A 66 -15.02 5.17 9.80
N ALA A 67 -14.14 5.29 10.79
CA ALA A 67 -12.88 6.01 10.65
C ALA A 67 -11.92 5.29 9.69
N ILE A 68 -11.84 3.96 9.75
CA ILE A 68 -11.06 3.14 8.80
C ILE A 68 -11.63 3.28 7.39
N LEU A 69 -12.96 3.17 7.23
CA LEU A 69 -13.60 3.33 5.93
C LEU A 69 -13.40 4.74 5.37
N GLY A 70 -13.56 5.77 6.20
CA GLY A 70 -13.29 7.16 5.82
C GLY A 70 -11.83 7.38 5.44
N TRP A 71 -10.88 6.77 6.17
CA TRP A 71 -9.46 6.80 5.83
C TRP A 71 -9.17 6.13 4.49
N LEU A 72 -9.76 4.95 4.23
CA LEU A 72 -9.60 4.24 2.96
C LEU A 72 -10.19 5.03 1.78
N ILE A 73 -11.35 5.66 1.97
CA ILE A 73 -11.97 6.53 0.95
C ILE A 73 -11.10 7.76 0.71
N LEU A 74 -10.61 8.42 1.76
CA LEU A 74 -9.72 9.57 1.66
C LEU A 74 -8.42 9.20 0.95
N SER A 75 -7.83 8.05 1.29
CA SER A 75 -6.64 7.50 0.64
C SER A 75 -6.89 7.23 -0.84
N LEU A 76 -8.06 6.69 -1.20
CA LEU A 76 -8.44 6.43 -2.58
C LEU A 76 -8.63 7.74 -3.37
N VAL A 77 -9.27 8.74 -2.76
CA VAL A 77 -9.45 10.06 -3.38
C VAL A 77 -8.10 10.75 -3.59
N LEU A 78 -7.21 10.73 -2.59
CA LEU A 78 -5.86 11.27 -2.72
C LEU A 78 -5.05 10.54 -3.78
N PHE A 79 -5.19 9.21 -3.88
CA PHE A 79 -4.57 8.43 -4.93
C PHE A 79 -5.07 8.81 -6.33
N ILE A 80 -6.38 8.97 -6.52
CA ILE A 80 -6.97 9.38 -7.81
C ILE A 80 -6.51 10.79 -8.19
N VAL A 81 -6.50 11.73 -7.22
CA VAL A 81 -6.04 13.10 -7.47
C VAL A 81 -4.54 13.14 -7.77
N SER A 82 -3.72 12.35 -7.08
CA SER A 82 -2.29 12.20 -7.40
C SER A 82 -2.10 11.65 -8.80
N ALA A 83 -2.85 10.61 -9.17
CA ALA A 83 -2.79 9.99 -10.48
C ALA A 83 -3.22 10.93 -11.63
N GLN A 84 -4.11 11.89 -11.36
CA GLN A 84 -4.51 12.91 -12.35
C GLN A 84 -3.54 14.09 -12.46
N LEU A 85 -2.81 14.40 -11.38
CA LEU A 85 -1.85 15.51 -11.36
C LEU A 85 -0.45 15.08 -11.86
N GLU A 86 -0.09 13.81 -11.67
CA GLU A 86 1.07 13.17 -12.30
C GLU A 86 0.67 12.65 -13.69
N GLY A 87 0.42 13.57 -14.63
CA GLY A 87 0.06 13.26 -16.01
C GLY A 87 1.09 12.36 -16.69
N GLY A 88 0.78 11.06 -16.77
CA GLY A 88 1.69 10.01 -17.24
C GLY A 88 1.20 9.23 -18.45
N SER A 89 0.23 9.75 -19.21
CA SER A 89 -0.25 9.09 -20.42
C SER A 89 -0.41 10.13 -21.51
N SER A 90 0.32 9.98 -22.62
CA SER A 90 0.10 10.87 -23.77
C SER A 90 -1.30 10.57 -24.34
N PRO A 91 -2.08 11.59 -24.74
CA PRO A 91 -3.40 11.38 -25.35
C PRO A 91 -3.37 10.39 -26.53
N GLN A 92 -2.24 10.34 -27.24
CA GLN A 92 -2.02 9.41 -28.36
C GLN A 92 -1.83 7.96 -27.90
N ALA A 93 -1.26 7.72 -26.72
CA ALA A 93 -1.14 6.38 -26.16
C ALA A 93 -2.50 5.85 -25.72
N GLU A 94 -3.35 6.70 -25.14
CA GLU A 94 -4.72 6.33 -24.78
C GLU A 94 -5.57 5.99 -26.01
N GLU A 95 -5.42 6.74 -27.11
CA GLU A 95 -6.14 6.46 -28.36
C GLU A 95 -5.67 5.17 -29.05
N ALA A 96 -4.42 4.75 -28.81
CA ALA A 96 -3.88 3.50 -29.32
C ALA A 96 -4.28 2.27 -28.49
N LEU A 97 -4.81 2.46 -27.28
CA LEU A 97 -5.33 1.36 -26.46
C LEU A 97 -6.75 1.02 -26.92
N ASN A 98 -6.95 -0.21 -27.38
CA ASN A 98 -8.23 -0.66 -27.94
C ASN A 98 -9.15 -1.33 -26.89
N GLY A 99 -8.67 -1.46 -25.66
CA GLY A 99 -9.23 -2.40 -24.70
C GLY A 99 -10.20 -1.80 -23.68
N ASN A 100 -11.45 -2.26 -23.71
CA ASN A 100 -12.46 -2.08 -22.66
C ASN A 100 -12.28 -3.11 -21.51
N GLY A 101 -11.06 -3.59 -21.27
CA GLY A 101 -10.75 -4.65 -20.33
C GLY A 101 -11.08 -4.29 -18.89
N ASN A 102 -12.09 -4.95 -18.34
CA ASN A 102 -12.44 -4.83 -16.93
C ASN A 102 -11.64 -5.87 -16.14
N LEU A 103 -11.24 -5.59 -14.89
CA LEU A 103 -10.59 -6.58 -14.01
C LEU A 103 -11.41 -7.89 -13.86
N PHE A 104 -12.71 -7.85 -14.15
CA PHE A 104 -13.63 -8.99 -14.16
C PHE A 104 -13.56 -9.85 -15.44
N SER A 105 -13.36 -9.26 -16.61
CA SER A 105 -13.19 -9.98 -17.89
C SER A 105 -11.73 -10.34 -18.19
N GLY A 106 -10.81 -9.74 -17.44
CA GLY A 106 -9.38 -9.80 -17.67
C GLY A 106 -8.90 -8.57 -18.43
N ALA A 107 -7.78 -8.01 -17.99
CA ALA A 107 -7.11 -6.88 -18.60
C ALA A 107 -5.67 -7.26 -18.97
N THR A 108 -5.26 -6.85 -20.16
CA THR A 108 -3.93 -6.98 -20.74
C THR A 108 -3.20 -5.65 -20.59
N ILE A 109 -2.11 -5.67 -19.83
CA ILE A 109 -1.32 -4.50 -19.47
C ILE A 109 0.05 -4.64 -20.14
N LEU A 110 0.42 -3.67 -20.97
CA LEU A 110 1.78 -3.52 -21.47
C LEU A 110 2.59 -2.70 -20.48
N VAL A 111 3.69 -3.27 -20.00
CA VAL A 111 4.65 -2.61 -19.11
C VAL A 111 5.92 -2.33 -19.91
N LEU A 112 6.26 -1.06 -20.03
CA LEU A 112 7.46 -0.57 -20.70
C LEU A 112 8.40 0.05 -19.67
N GLY A 113 9.68 -0.32 -19.73
CA GLY A 113 10.75 0.41 -19.06
C GLY A 113 11.58 1.16 -20.10
N SER A 114 11.61 2.49 -20.03
CA SER A 114 12.34 3.35 -20.96
C SER A 114 13.53 4.03 -20.25
N ASP A 115 14.70 4.05 -20.91
CA ASP A 115 15.79 4.99 -20.58
C ASP A 115 15.53 6.28 -21.38
N GLU A 116 14.40 6.93 -21.12
CA GLU A 116 14.10 8.22 -21.73
C GLU A 116 14.75 9.32 -20.90
N ARG A 117 15.85 9.88 -21.41
CA ARG A 117 16.50 11.03 -20.78
C ARG A 117 15.73 12.31 -21.13
N LYS A 118 14.59 12.55 -20.48
CA LYS A 118 13.93 13.86 -20.59
C LYS A 118 14.83 14.94 -19.97
N GLY A 119 15.46 15.76 -20.82
CA GLY A 119 16.02 17.06 -20.43
C GLY A 119 17.55 17.22 -20.38
N ALA A 120 18.33 16.63 -21.30
CA ALA A 120 19.77 16.93 -21.42
C ALA A 120 20.27 17.19 -22.85
N SER A 121 19.42 17.68 -23.75
CA SER A 121 19.84 18.32 -25.00
C SER A 121 19.19 19.69 -25.10
N ILE A 122 20.01 20.70 -25.39
CA ILE A 122 19.59 22.09 -25.63
C ILE A 122 18.83 22.21 -26.97
N ASP A 123 18.75 21.11 -27.72
CA ASP A 123 17.89 20.94 -28.88
C ASP A 123 16.78 19.92 -28.57
N GLU A 124 15.54 20.38 -28.53
CA GLU A 124 14.31 19.55 -28.52
C GLU A 124 14.16 18.70 -29.79
N THR A 125 15.08 18.81 -30.74
CA THR A 125 15.13 18.08 -32.01
C THR A 125 16.17 16.95 -32.04
N GLN A 126 16.99 16.77 -30.99
CA GLN A 126 18.02 15.71 -30.92
C GLN A 126 17.84 14.69 -29.78
N GLY A 127 16.84 14.88 -28.92
CA GLY A 127 16.41 13.87 -27.97
C GLY A 127 15.58 12.80 -28.68
N GLY A 128 16.22 11.84 -29.32
CA GLY A 128 15.50 10.70 -29.88
C GLY A 128 14.70 10.00 -28.76
N PRO A 129 13.43 9.62 -28.98
CA PRO A 129 12.63 8.98 -27.94
C PRO A 129 13.34 7.74 -27.42
N GLY A 130 13.41 7.63 -26.09
CA GLY A 130 14.14 6.57 -25.38
C GLY A 130 13.79 5.19 -25.93
N ARG A 131 14.71 4.23 -25.92
CA ARG A 131 14.34 2.84 -26.32
C ARG A 131 13.60 2.17 -25.16
N ALA A 132 12.63 1.32 -25.49
CA ALA A 132 12.03 0.42 -24.51
C ALA A 132 13.04 -0.71 -24.21
N ASP A 133 13.71 -0.64 -23.07
CA ASP A 133 14.69 -1.64 -22.62
C ASP A 133 14.04 -2.83 -21.93
N SER A 134 12.87 -2.63 -21.32
CA SER A 134 12.04 -3.68 -20.74
C SER A 134 10.66 -3.66 -21.38
N ILE A 135 10.23 -4.81 -21.90
CA ILE A 135 8.93 -4.99 -22.53
C ILE A 135 8.27 -6.22 -21.89
N MET A 136 7.17 -6.01 -21.19
CA MET A 136 6.46 -7.09 -20.51
C MET A 136 4.96 -6.94 -20.70
N LEU A 137 4.31 -8.03 -21.10
CA LEU A 137 2.87 -8.14 -21.12
C LEU A 137 2.38 -8.82 -19.84
N VAL A 138 1.40 -8.22 -19.17
CA VAL A 138 0.78 -8.76 -17.96
C VAL A 138 -0.71 -8.89 -18.20
N ARG A 139 -1.23 -10.13 -18.15
CA ARG A 139 -2.67 -10.37 -18.19
C ARG A 139 -3.16 -10.66 -16.78
N ALA A 140 -3.99 -9.77 -16.25
CA ALA A 140 -4.60 -9.89 -14.93
C ALA A 140 -6.09 -10.18 -15.07
N GLN A 141 -6.57 -11.26 -14.45
CA GLN A 141 -7.99 -11.62 -14.41
C GLN A 141 -8.35 -12.18 -13.04
N PHE A 142 -9.64 -12.26 -12.73
CA PHE A 142 -10.08 -12.88 -11.48
C PHE A 142 -9.55 -14.32 -11.36
N GLY A 143 -8.79 -14.59 -10.30
CA GLY A 143 -8.19 -15.91 -10.06
C GLY A 143 -6.80 -16.16 -10.67
N GLY A 144 -6.19 -15.19 -11.38
CA GLY A 144 -4.81 -15.37 -11.83
C GLY A 144 -4.17 -14.21 -12.57
N VAL A 145 -2.84 -14.13 -12.47
CA VAL A 145 -2.00 -13.20 -13.23
C VAL A 145 -1.02 -14.01 -14.06
N ARG A 146 -0.93 -13.70 -15.36
CA ARG A 146 0.04 -14.27 -16.29
C ARG A 146 0.94 -13.15 -16.79
N LYS A 147 2.20 -13.46 -17.04
CA LYS A 147 3.19 -12.50 -17.54
C LYS A 147 4.03 -13.10 -18.64
N LEU A 148 4.38 -12.28 -19.62
CA LEU A 148 5.25 -12.60 -20.74
C LEU A 148 6.26 -11.48 -20.91
N SER A 149 7.55 -11.79 -20.81
CA SER A 149 8.61 -10.86 -21.14
C SER A 149 8.96 -11.00 -22.62
N ILE A 150 9.00 -9.89 -23.35
CA ILE A 150 9.42 -9.86 -24.75
C ILE A 150 10.87 -9.38 -24.79
N PRO A 151 11.81 -10.15 -25.37
CA PRO A 151 13.18 -9.69 -25.53
C PRO A 151 13.23 -8.41 -26.37
N ARG A 152 13.95 -7.38 -25.90
CA ARG A 152 14.02 -6.06 -26.56
C ARG A 152 14.55 -6.10 -28.00
N ASP A 153 15.38 -7.09 -28.31
CA ASP A 153 16.00 -7.27 -29.62
C ASP A 153 15.22 -8.27 -30.51
N SER A 154 14.00 -8.68 -30.12
CA SER A 154 13.14 -9.51 -30.96
C SER A 154 12.87 -8.83 -32.30
N SER A 155 12.96 -9.60 -33.40
CA SER A 155 12.63 -9.12 -34.74
C SER A 155 11.12 -9.06 -34.90
N ALA A 156 10.58 -7.87 -35.14
CA ALA A 156 9.16 -7.61 -35.31
C ALA A 156 8.91 -6.73 -36.55
N GLU A 157 7.74 -6.87 -37.15
CA GLU A 157 7.26 -5.94 -38.17
C GLU A 157 6.74 -4.67 -37.48
N ILE A 158 7.35 -3.54 -37.79
CA ILE A 158 7.00 -2.23 -37.22
C ILE A 158 6.12 -1.51 -38.25
N PRO A 159 4.84 -1.22 -37.95
CA PRO A 159 3.93 -0.54 -38.88
C PRO A 159 4.54 0.74 -39.44
N GLY A 160 4.57 0.86 -40.77
CA GLY A 160 5.15 2.04 -41.46
C GLY A 160 6.68 2.10 -41.51
N HIS A 161 7.40 1.18 -40.85
CA HIS A 161 8.87 1.17 -40.77
C HIS A 161 9.53 -0.15 -41.18
N GLY A 162 8.76 -1.20 -41.46
CA GLY A 162 9.26 -2.51 -41.90
C GLY A 162 9.79 -3.36 -40.75
N THR A 163 10.53 -4.41 -41.06
CA THR A 163 11.07 -5.32 -40.04
C THR A 163 12.25 -4.70 -39.30
N GLY A 164 12.19 -4.71 -37.97
CA GLY A 164 13.25 -4.19 -37.11
C GLY A 164 13.25 -4.84 -35.73
N LYS A 165 14.14 -4.33 -34.86
CA LYS A 165 14.11 -4.70 -33.44
C LYS A 165 12.90 -4.06 -32.77
N ILE A 166 12.16 -4.84 -31.99
CA ILE A 166 10.90 -4.41 -31.38
C ILE A 166 11.07 -3.18 -30.47
N ASN A 167 12.20 -3.06 -29.76
CA ASN A 167 12.49 -1.87 -28.94
C ASN A 167 12.61 -0.57 -29.74
N GLY A 168 12.89 -0.67 -31.05
CA GLY A 168 12.98 0.46 -31.95
C GLY A 168 11.63 1.10 -32.23
N ALA A 169 10.51 0.36 -32.10
CA ALA A 169 9.18 0.91 -32.34
C ALA A 169 8.87 2.10 -31.42
N TYR A 170 9.28 2.01 -30.14
CA TYR A 170 9.15 3.13 -29.21
C TYR A 170 9.98 4.34 -29.65
N SER A 171 11.20 4.13 -30.14
CA SER A 171 12.04 5.23 -30.67
C SER A 171 11.56 5.80 -32.01
N LEU A 172 10.65 5.13 -32.72
CA LEU A 172 10.15 5.59 -34.01
C LEU A 172 8.82 6.33 -33.88
N GLY A 173 7.96 5.88 -32.96
CA GLY A 173 6.60 6.43 -32.83
C GLY A 173 6.06 6.40 -31.39
N GLY A 174 6.94 6.30 -30.40
CA GLY A 174 6.58 6.31 -28.97
C GLY A 174 5.70 5.13 -28.56
N ALA A 175 4.99 5.32 -27.45
CA ALA A 175 4.02 4.36 -26.93
C ALA A 175 2.97 3.87 -27.96
N PRO A 176 2.36 4.74 -28.81
CA PRO A 176 1.35 4.30 -29.78
C PRO A 176 1.89 3.26 -30.78
N LEU A 177 3.03 3.53 -31.40
CA LEU A 177 3.64 2.60 -32.35
C LEU A 177 4.13 1.33 -31.66
N MET A 178 4.60 1.45 -30.41
CA MET A 178 5.00 0.31 -29.61
C MET A 178 3.84 -0.64 -29.31
N ILE A 179 2.67 -0.11 -28.92
CA ILE A 179 1.44 -0.88 -28.70
C ILE A 179 1.10 -1.67 -29.96
N GLN A 180 0.95 -0.98 -31.10
CA GLN A 180 0.61 -1.62 -32.37
C GLN A 180 1.63 -2.68 -32.79
N THR A 181 2.92 -2.41 -32.58
CA THR A 181 3.99 -3.37 -32.89
C THR A 181 3.89 -4.63 -32.03
N VAL A 182 3.58 -4.49 -30.73
CA VAL A 182 3.44 -5.64 -29.81
C VAL A 182 2.18 -6.44 -30.13
N GLU A 183 1.05 -5.78 -30.41
CA GLU A 183 -0.18 -6.44 -30.85
C GLU A 183 0.08 -7.25 -32.12
N ASN A 184 0.73 -6.65 -33.13
CA ASN A 184 1.09 -7.36 -34.36
C ASN A 184 2.08 -8.51 -34.13
N PHE A 185 3.08 -8.31 -33.26
CA PHE A 185 4.10 -9.32 -32.97
C PHE A 185 3.53 -10.56 -32.28
N LEU A 186 2.53 -10.38 -31.41
CA LEU A 186 1.89 -11.48 -30.67
C LEU A 186 0.64 -12.03 -31.37
N GLY A 187 0.23 -11.40 -32.47
CA GLY A 187 -0.96 -11.72 -33.25
C GLY A 187 -2.05 -10.68 -33.04
N ASN A 188 -2.55 -10.13 -34.15
CA ASN A 188 -3.50 -8.99 -34.22
C ASN A 188 -4.83 -9.18 -33.45
N ASP A 189 -5.09 -10.37 -32.89
CA ASP A 189 -6.24 -10.64 -32.02
C ASP A 189 -5.99 -10.26 -30.55
N LEU A 190 -4.76 -9.86 -30.20
CA LEU A 190 -4.40 -9.40 -28.87
C LEU A 190 -4.64 -7.89 -28.77
N GLU A 191 -5.57 -7.49 -27.92
CA GLU A 191 -5.80 -6.09 -27.56
C GLU A 191 -5.08 -5.75 -26.25
N ILE A 192 -4.36 -4.63 -26.24
CA ILE A 192 -3.74 -4.08 -25.05
C ILE A 192 -4.69 -3.04 -24.44
N ASP A 193 -5.12 -3.29 -23.20
CA ASP A 193 -6.08 -2.44 -22.49
C ASP A 193 -5.40 -1.29 -21.75
N HIS A 194 -4.20 -1.53 -21.23
CA HIS A 194 -3.49 -0.57 -20.39
C HIS A 194 -2.00 -0.50 -20.72
N LEU A 195 -1.44 0.69 -20.56
CA LEU A 195 -0.02 0.95 -20.66
C LEU A 195 0.51 1.43 -19.30
N ILE A 196 1.62 0.83 -18.86
CA ILE A 196 2.42 1.33 -17.76
C ILE A 196 3.79 1.64 -18.32
N GLU A 197 4.17 2.91 -18.32
CA GLU A 197 5.53 3.34 -18.65
C GLU A 197 6.30 3.68 -17.37
N VAL A 198 7.51 3.13 -17.25
CA VAL A 198 8.41 3.35 -16.12
C VAL A 198 9.72 3.95 -16.61
N ASP A 199 9.94 5.21 -16.27
CA ASP A 199 11.23 5.89 -16.48
C ASP A 199 12.25 5.41 -15.42
N PHE A 200 13.44 5.03 -15.87
CA PHE A 200 14.56 4.66 -15.01
C PHE A 200 15.00 5.76 -14.05
N LYS A 201 14.73 7.03 -14.37
CA LYS A 201 14.98 8.18 -13.49
C LYS A 201 14.16 8.11 -12.20
N ASP A 202 12.88 7.75 -12.32
CA ASP A 202 11.93 7.77 -11.21
C ASP A 202 11.79 6.40 -10.53
N PHE A 203 12.26 5.33 -11.18
CA PHE A 203 12.24 3.98 -10.64
C PHE A 203 12.84 3.85 -9.21
N PRO A 204 14.00 4.45 -8.87
CA PRO A 204 14.52 4.37 -7.51
C PRO A 204 13.56 4.95 -6.46
N ALA A 205 12.98 6.13 -6.74
CA ALA A 205 12.06 6.80 -5.82
C ALA A 205 10.78 5.97 -5.62
N PHE A 206 10.26 5.38 -6.70
CA PHE A 206 9.11 4.48 -6.65
C PHE A 206 9.37 3.26 -5.75
N ILE A 207 10.52 2.60 -5.91
CA ILE A 207 10.89 1.44 -5.08
C ILE A 207 11.07 1.84 -3.61
N ASP A 208 11.72 2.98 -3.34
CA ASP A 208 11.92 3.46 -1.98
C ASP A 208 10.58 3.82 -1.30
N ALA A 209 9.62 4.39 -2.04
CA ALA A 209 8.27 4.68 -1.56
C ALA A 209 7.48 3.41 -1.18
N MET A 210 7.73 2.28 -1.85
CA MET A 210 7.17 0.98 -1.48
C MET A 210 7.89 0.31 -0.29
N GLY A 211 8.92 0.94 0.26
CA GLY A 211 9.73 0.39 1.34
C GLY A 211 10.79 -0.62 0.87
N GLY A 212 11.20 -0.56 -0.42
CA GLY A 212 12.19 -1.43 -1.01
C GLY A 212 11.63 -2.77 -1.51
N ILE A 213 12.49 -3.59 -2.12
CA ILE A 213 12.13 -4.92 -2.64
C ILE A 213 13.06 -6.00 -2.08
N THR A 214 12.53 -7.21 -1.90
CA THR A 214 13.34 -8.37 -1.48
C THR A 214 13.54 -9.30 -2.66
N VAL A 215 14.80 -9.57 -3.01
CA VAL A 215 15.20 -10.49 -4.09
C VAL A 215 15.95 -11.68 -3.51
N ASN A 216 15.70 -12.88 -4.05
CA ASN A 216 16.42 -14.09 -3.67
C ASN A 216 17.35 -14.53 -4.80
N ASN A 217 18.65 -14.23 -4.65
CA ASN A 217 19.63 -14.55 -5.67
C ASN A 217 20.16 -15.97 -5.50
N LYS A 218 20.01 -16.80 -6.54
CA LYS A 218 20.56 -18.16 -6.56
C LYS A 218 22.09 -18.16 -6.55
N THR A 219 22.71 -17.14 -7.13
CA THR A 219 24.17 -16.98 -7.24
C THR A 219 24.59 -15.56 -6.84
N ARG A 220 25.89 -15.32 -6.72
CA ARG A 220 26.42 -13.96 -6.59
C ARG A 220 26.32 -13.27 -7.95
N ILE A 221 25.81 -12.04 -7.97
CA ILE A 221 25.76 -11.19 -9.16
C ILE A 221 26.86 -10.15 -9.04
N CYS A 222 27.66 -10.02 -10.09
CA CYS A 222 28.71 -9.01 -10.22
C CYS A 222 28.59 -8.41 -11.62
N ALA A 223 28.48 -7.09 -11.70
CA ALA A 223 28.59 -6.35 -12.95
C ALA A 223 29.77 -5.36 -12.86
N PRO A 224 30.51 -5.16 -13.96
CA PRO A 224 31.52 -4.11 -14.07
C PRO A 224 30.86 -2.73 -13.99
N GLU A 225 31.64 -1.65 -14.12
CA GLU A 225 31.04 -0.31 -14.28
C GLU A 225 30.26 -0.26 -15.60
N PHE A 226 29.01 0.20 -15.57
CA PHE A 226 28.13 0.19 -16.75
C PHE A 226 27.39 1.51 -16.98
N ASP A 227 27.61 2.53 -16.14
CA ASP A 227 27.22 3.91 -16.41
C ASP A 227 28.02 4.90 -15.52
N ASN A 228 27.65 6.18 -15.60
CA ASN A 228 28.27 7.25 -14.80
C ASN A 228 27.93 7.19 -13.29
N PHE A 229 27.01 6.32 -12.88
CA PHE A 229 26.41 6.25 -11.55
C PHE A 229 26.76 4.98 -10.76
N TYR A 230 27.04 3.88 -11.46
CA TYR A 230 27.40 2.57 -10.94
C TYR A 230 28.86 2.24 -11.28
N ARG A 231 29.73 2.47 -10.29
CA ARG A 231 31.14 2.03 -10.29
C ARG A 231 31.28 0.54 -9.97
N GLY A 232 30.48 -0.27 -10.65
CA GLY A 232 30.31 -1.70 -10.44
C GLY A 232 29.17 -2.04 -9.49
N PHE A 233 28.51 -3.17 -9.76
CA PHE A 233 27.40 -3.67 -8.96
C PHE A 233 27.73 -5.06 -8.41
N LYS A 234 27.52 -5.26 -7.10
CA LYS A 234 27.75 -6.54 -6.44
C LYS A 234 26.58 -6.88 -5.54
N LEU A 235 26.00 -8.06 -5.74
CA LEU A 235 24.92 -8.58 -4.93
C LEU A 235 25.21 -10.04 -4.53
N ARG A 236 25.19 -10.30 -3.22
CA ARG A 236 25.50 -11.63 -2.66
C ARG A 236 24.35 -12.60 -2.92
N LYS A 237 24.68 -13.89 -3.02
CA LYS A 237 23.72 -15.00 -2.97
C LYS A 237 22.81 -14.91 -1.75
N GLY A 238 21.59 -15.42 -1.89
CA GLY A 238 20.55 -15.49 -0.87
C GLY A 238 19.58 -14.32 -0.95
N GLU A 239 18.73 -14.23 0.07
CA GLU A 239 17.74 -13.18 0.20
C GLU A 239 18.41 -11.83 0.53
N ARG A 240 18.03 -10.79 -0.21
CA ARG A 240 18.55 -9.44 -0.08
C ARG A 240 17.43 -8.45 -0.24
N HIS A 241 17.31 -7.56 0.74
CA HIS A 241 16.47 -6.38 0.62
C HIS A 241 17.23 -5.26 -0.09
N LEU A 242 16.61 -4.66 -1.10
CA LEU A 242 17.16 -3.63 -1.98
C LEU A 242 16.33 -2.36 -1.86
N ASN A 243 17.01 -1.24 -1.64
CA ASN A 243 16.44 0.09 -1.86
C ASN A 243 16.43 0.40 -3.38
N GLY A 244 15.79 1.49 -3.77
CA GLY A 244 15.56 1.85 -5.15
C GLY A 244 16.83 1.95 -5.98
N ARG A 245 17.87 2.59 -5.45
CA ARG A 245 19.18 2.65 -6.14
C ARG A 245 19.76 1.26 -6.40
N ARG A 246 19.68 0.33 -5.44
CA ARG A 246 20.20 -1.03 -5.65
C ARG A 246 19.27 -1.89 -6.50
N ALA A 247 17.97 -1.63 -6.47
CA ALA A 247 16.98 -2.29 -7.32
C ALA A 247 17.19 -1.90 -8.79
N LEU A 248 17.43 -0.61 -9.08
CA LEU A 248 17.72 -0.15 -10.44
C LEU A 248 19.00 -0.80 -10.98
N GLY A 249 20.07 -0.81 -10.17
CA GLY A 249 21.33 -1.47 -10.53
C GLY A 249 21.25 -2.99 -10.60
N PHE A 250 20.18 -3.61 -10.09
CA PHE A 250 19.91 -5.04 -10.24
C PHE A 250 19.12 -5.35 -11.52
N ALA A 251 18.27 -4.42 -11.95
CA ALA A 251 17.43 -4.56 -13.14
C ALA A 251 18.19 -4.28 -14.46
N ARG A 252 19.28 -3.51 -14.40
CA ARG A 252 20.19 -3.20 -15.51
C ARG A 252 21.38 -4.16 -15.52
#